data_AF-A0A0P1ESD9-F1
#
_entry.id   AF-A0A0P1ESD9-F1
#
_cell.length_a   1.000
_cell.length_b   1.000
_cell.length_c   1.000
_cell.angle_alpha   90.00
_cell.angle_beta   90.00
_cell.angle_gamma   90.00
#
_symmetry.space_group_name_H-M   'P 1'
#
loop_
_entity.id
_entity.type
_entity.pdbx_description
1 polymer ?
#
loop_
_entity_poly.entity_id
_entity_poly.type
_entity_poly.pdbx_seq_one_letter_code
_entity_poly.pdbx_strand_id
1 'polypeptide(L)'
;MYQLGVYLATYYDWCFAFSARHRRWVGYAVVFGPFLIFYGLASFFPGWVNALILLAMTPFQGLFLLAHHRVWDKRDQIYTDRLNRGYKTKKLIDRFKK
;
A
#
# COMPACT_ATOMS: atom_id res chain seq x y z
N MET A 1 -24.29 -7.08 -13.27
CA MET A 1 -22.86 -7.28 -13.59
C MET A 1 -22.05 -5.99 -13.75
N TYR A 2 -22.64 -4.86 -14.21
CA TYR A 2 -21.94 -3.56 -14.30
C TYR A 2 -21.60 -2.92 -12.94
N GLN A 3 -22.45 -3.08 -11.93
CA GLN A 3 -22.26 -2.42 -10.62
C GLN A 3 -21.05 -2.95 -9.85
N LEU A 4 -20.75 -4.25 -9.91
CA LEU A 4 -19.57 -4.83 -9.25
C LEU A 4 -18.28 -4.23 -9.80
N GLY A 5 -18.19 -4.01 -11.11
CA GLY A 5 -17.04 -3.36 -11.74
C GLY A 5 -16.87 -1.90 -11.30
N VAL A 6 -17.97 -1.15 -11.21
CA VAL A 6 -17.95 0.23 -10.72
C VAL A 6 -17.50 0.30 -9.25
N TYR A 7 -18.04 -0.57 -8.38
CA TYR A 7 -17.62 -0.65 -6.98
C TYR A 7 -16.14 -1.01 -6.85
N LEU A 8 -15.64 -1.96 -7.64
CA LEU A 8 -14.22 -2.31 -7.62
C LEU A 8 -13.33 -1.15 -8.08
N ALA A 9 -13.75 -0.42 -9.12
CA ALA A 9 -13.02 0.74 -9.62
C ALA A 9 -12.97 1.87 -8.58
N THR A 10 -14.12 2.21 -7.97
CA THR A 10 -14.18 3.21 -6.90
C THR A 10 -13.37 2.80 -5.69
N TYR A 11 -13.38 1.53 -5.31
CA TYR A 11 -12.54 1.00 -4.24
C TYR A 11 -11.06 1.13 -4.58
N TYR A 12 -10.67 0.78 -5.80
CA TYR A 12 -9.29 0.89 -6.27
C TYR A 12 -8.80 2.35 -6.27
N ASP A 13 -9.60 3.28 -6.79
CA ASP A 13 -9.29 4.72 -6.77
C ASP A 13 -9.16 5.25 -5.34
N TRP A 14 -10.04 4.81 -4.43
CA TRP A 14 -9.93 5.13 -3.01
C TRP A 14 -8.64 4.60 -2.40
N CYS A 15 -8.23 3.37 -2.71
CA CYS A 15 -6.98 2.77 -2.22
C CYS A 15 -5.76 3.59 -2.68
N PHE A 16 -5.76 4.04 -3.95
CA PHE A 16 -4.70 4.88 -4.50
C PHE A 16 -4.68 6.27 -3.85
N ALA A 17 -5.83 6.91 -3.72
CA ALA A 17 -5.95 8.23 -3.09
C ALA A 17 -5.55 8.20 -1.61
N PHE A 18 -5.96 7.16 -0.87
CA PHE A 18 -5.59 6.95 0.52
C PHE A 18 -4.08 6.74 0.68
N SER A 19 -3.50 5.84 -0.13
CA SER A 19 -2.06 5.56 -0.11
C SER A 19 -1.21 6.78 -0.50
N ALA A 20 -1.74 7.66 -1.35
CA ALA A 20 -1.07 8.90 -1.71
C ALA A 20 -1.08 9.94 -0.57
N ARG A 21 -2.15 10.02 0.23
CA ARG A 21 -2.30 11.02 1.30
C ARG A 21 -1.60 10.64 2.60
N HIS A 22 -1.49 9.36 2.90
CA HIS A 22 -0.98 8.89 4.19
C HIS A 22 0.49 8.45 4.15
N ARG A 23 1.11 8.38 5.34
CA ARG A 23 2.48 7.85 5.52
C ARG A 23 2.50 6.33 5.31
N ARG A 24 3.63 5.79 4.85
CA ARG A 24 3.82 4.36 4.52
C ARG A 24 3.39 3.40 5.64
N TRP A 25 3.68 3.75 6.89
CA TRP A 25 3.29 2.98 8.07
C TRP A 25 1.78 2.91 8.30
N VAL A 26 1.03 3.96 7.93
CA VAL A 26 -0.44 3.99 8.06
C VAL A 26 -1.07 2.97 7.10
N GLY A 27 -0.52 2.80 5.90
CA GLY A 27 -0.99 1.78 4.97
C GLY A 27 -0.81 0.36 5.53
N TYR A 28 0.32 0.07 6.18
CA TYR A 28 0.50 -1.21 6.86
C TYR A 28 -0.46 -1.38 8.04
N ALA A 29 -0.72 -0.33 8.82
CA ALA A 29 -1.70 -0.39 9.90
C ALA A 29 -3.13 -0.69 9.40
N VAL A 30 -3.51 -0.18 8.23
CA VAL A 30 -4.82 -0.47 7.61
C VAL A 30 -4.92 -1.92 7.14
N VAL A 31 -3.81 -2.54 6.71
CA VAL A 31 -3.83 -3.95 6.29
C VAL A 31 -3.76 -4.89 7.51
N PHE A 32 -2.81 -4.66 8.42
CA PHE A 32 -2.54 -5.53 9.56
C PHE A 32 -3.47 -5.29 10.76
N GLY A 33 -4.00 -4.09 10.93
CA GLY A 33 -4.94 -3.76 12.00
C GLY A 33 -6.18 -4.66 12.01
N PRO A 34 -6.88 -4.84 10.86
CA PRO A 34 -7.99 -5.77 10.75
C PRO A 34 -7.60 -7.23 11.05
N PHE A 35 -6.39 -7.68 10.69
CA PHE A 35 -5.90 -9.01 11.05
C PHE A 35 -5.72 -9.18 12.56
N LEU A 36 -5.19 -8.17 13.25
CA LEU A 36 -5.03 -8.21 14.70
C LEU A 36 -6.38 -8.23 15.43
N ILE A 37 -7.32 -7.40 14.97
CA ILE A 37 -8.70 -7.39 15.49
C ILE A 37 -9.37 -8.74 15.24
N PHE A 38 -9.21 -9.28 14.02
CA PHE A 38 -9.74 -10.59 13.66
C PHE A 38 -9.16 -11.70 14.54
N TYR A 39 -7.85 -11.71 14.78
CA TYR A 39 -7.21 -12.70 15.65
C TYR A 39 -7.72 -12.62 17.09
N GLY A 40 -7.94 -11.41 17.62
CA GLY A 40 -8.53 -11.22 18.94
C GLY A 40 -9.99 -11.68 19.04
N LEU A 41 -10.75 -11.57 17.94
CA LEU A 41 -12.15 -12.00 17.87
C LEU A 41 -12.33 -13.47 17.44
N ALA A 42 -11.28 -14.09 16.89
CA ALA A 42 -11.36 -15.44 16.33
C ALA A 42 -11.73 -16.49 17.39
N SER A 43 -11.42 -16.25 18.67
CA SER A 43 -11.80 -17.14 19.77
C SER A 43 -13.30 -17.13 20.10
N PHE A 44 -14.06 -16.15 19.63
CA PHE A 44 -15.50 -16.02 19.90
C PHE A 44 -16.39 -16.68 18.84
N PHE A 45 -15.84 -16.96 17.66
CA PHE A 45 -16.59 -17.50 16.53
C PHE A 45 -16.14 -18.93 16.18
N PRO A 46 -17.04 -19.78 15.66
CA PRO A 46 -16.68 -21.08 15.12
C PRO A 46 -15.63 -20.96 14.01
N GLY A 47 -14.68 -21.91 13.94
CA GLY A 47 -13.58 -21.87 12.99
C GLY A 47 -13.99 -21.73 11.52
N TRP A 48 -15.16 -22.24 11.12
CA TRP A 48 -15.69 -22.08 9.76
C TRP A 48 -16.17 -20.65 9.46
N VAL A 49 -16.70 -19.94 10.46
CA VAL A 49 -17.08 -18.51 10.33
C VAL A 49 -15.82 -17.67 10.13
N ASN A 50 -14.79 -17.95 10.93
CA ASN A 50 -13.47 -17.33 10.80
C ASN A 50 -12.87 -17.55 9.40
N ALA A 51 -12.96 -18.77 8.87
CA ALA A 51 -12.48 -19.08 7.53
C ALA A 51 -13.23 -18.30 6.43
N LEU A 52 -14.56 -18.16 6.54
CA LEU A 52 -15.36 -17.36 5.61
C LEU A 52 -15.01 -15.87 5.66
N ILE A 53 -14.82 -15.32 6.86
CA ILE A 53 -14.42 -13.92 7.04
C ILE A 53 -13.05 -13.67 6.41
N LEU A 54 -12.07 -14.55 6.66
CA LEU A 54 -10.76 -14.46 6.03
C LEU A 54 -10.86 -14.52 4.51
N LEU A 55 -11.63 -15.46 3.97
CA LEU A 55 -11.80 -15.62 2.52
C LEU A 55 -12.43 -14.37 1.89
N ALA A 56 -13.38 -13.73 2.58
CA ALA A 56 -13.98 -12.49 2.13
C ALA A 56 -13.03 -11.28 2.22
N MET A 57 -12.18 -11.19 3.25
CA MET A 57 -11.28 -10.04 3.46
C MET A 57 -10.01 -10.09 2.60
N THR A 58 -9.48 -11.28 2.35
CA THR A 58 -8.22 -11.50 1.61
C THR A 58 -8.13 -10.75 0.27
N PRO A 59 -9.16 -10.78 -0.63
CA PRO A 59 -9.06 -10.08 -1.91
C PRO A 59 -8.98 -8.56 -1.77
N PHE A 60 -9.73 -7.96 -0.84
CA PHE A 60 -9.70 -6.51 -0.62
C PHE A 60 -8.36 -6.06 -0.04
N GLN A 61 -7.84 -6.80 0.93
CA GLN A 61 -6.53 -6.54 1.51
C GLN A 61 -5.41 -6.72 0.47
N GLY A 62 -5.49 -7.74 -0.38
CA GLY A 62 -4.55 -7.95 -1.48
C GLY A 62 -4.52 -6.79 -2.47
N LEU A 63 -5.70 -6.31 -2.89
CA LEU A 63 -5.82 -5.14 -3.77
C LEU A 63 -5.23 -3.88 -3.13
N PHE A 64 -5.54 -3.62 -1.86
CA PHE A 64 -5.00 -2.47 -1.13
C PHE A 64 -3.47 -2.56 -1.01
N LEU A 65 -2.92 -3.74 -0.67
CA LEU A 65 -1.48 -3.95 -0.52
C LEU A 65 -0.75 -3.74 -1.85
N LEU A 66 -1.33 -4.21 -2.96
CA LEU A 66 -0.78 -4.03 -4.31
C LEU A 66 -0.80 -2.55 -4.72
N ALA A 67 -1.90 -1.84 -4.48
CA ALA A 67 -2.00 -0.40 -4.73
C ALA A 67 -0.98 0.38 -3.89
N HIS A 68 -0.88 0.07 -2.60
CA HIS A 68 0.07 0.68 -1.67
C HIS A 68 1.52 0.45 -2.13
N HIS A 69 1.88 -0.80 -2.49
CA HIS A 69 3.21 -1.12 -2.97
C HIS A 69 3.56 -0.33 -4.23
N ARG A 70 2.65 -0.25 -5.21
CA ARG A 70 2.88 0.52 -6.45
C ARG A 70 3.09 2.00 -6.19
N VAL A 71 2.34 2.61 -5.27
CA VAL A 71 2.48 4.03 -4.94
C VAL A 71 3.85 4.30 -4.30
N TRP A 72 4.26 3.45 -3.36
CA TRP A 72 5.53 3.64 -2.66
C TRP A 72 6.74 3.27 -3.49
N ASP A 73 6.67 2.24 -4.34
CA ASP A 73 7.74 1.90 -5.27
C ASP A 73 8.05 3.06 -6.23
N LYS A 74 7.01 3.71 -6.78
CA LYS A 74 7.20 4.93 -7.58
C LYS A 74 7.82 6.08 -6.78
N ARG A 75 7.43 6.27 -5.51
CA ARG A 75 8.01 7.32 -4.66
C ARG A 75 9.48 7.06 -4.35
N ASP A 76 9.81 5.81 -4.04
CA ASP A 76 11.17 5.38 -3.73
C ASP A 76 12.07 5.55 -4.98
N GLN A 77 11.58 5.20 -6.17
CA GLN A 77 12.26 5.46 -7.45
C GLN A 77 12.52 6.96 -7.70
N ILE A 78 11.54 7.82 -7.47
CA ILE A 78 11.72 9.27 -7.62
C ILE A 78 12.76 9.79 -6.63
N TYR A 79 12.75 9.28 -5.40
CA TYR A 79 13.70 9.69 -4.37
C TYR A 79 15.13 9.27 -4.71
N THR A 80 15.34 8.01 -5.15
CA THR A 80 16.65 7.51 -5.57
C THR A 80 17.17 8.25 -6.80
N ASP A 81 16.31 8.55 -7.78
CA ASP A 81 16.68 9.34 -8.95
C ASP A 81 17.12 10.77 -8.57
N ARG A 82 16.42 11.41 -7.63
CA ARG A 82 16.81 12.75 -7.12
C ARG A 82 18.16 12.70 -6.41
N LEU A 83 18.39 11.69 -5.58
CA LEU A 83 19.69 11.50 -4.93
C LEU A 83 20.80 11.30 -5.98
N ASN A 84 20.59 10.41 -6.96
CA ASN A 84 21.53 10.15 -8.03
C ASN A 84 21.85 11.40 -8.85
N ARG A 85 20.85 12.24 -9.14
CA ARG A 85 21.06 13.54 -9.79
C ARG A 85 21.90 14.47 -8.92
N GLY A 86 21.61 14.56 -7.63
CA GLY A 86 22.40 15.36 -6.67
C GLY A 86 23.86 14.91 -6.55
N TYR A 87 24.09 13.60 -6.51
CA TYR A 87 25.45 13.05 -6.52
C TYR A 87 26.19 13.36 -7.83
N LYS A 88 25.51 13.24 -8.98
CA LYS A 88 26.08 13.58 -10.28
C LYS A 88 26.43 15.08 -10.38
N THR A 89 25.54 15.97 -9.96
CA THR A 89 25.82 17.42 -9.97
C THR A 89 26.97 17.78 -9.06
N LYS A 90 27.02 17.22 -7.83
CA LYS A 90 28.15 17.42 -6.92
C LYS A 90 29.48 16.97 -7.55
N LYS A 91 29.50 15.78 -8.16
CA LYS A 91 30.69 15.24 -8.85
C LYS A 91 31.14 16.10 -10.05
N LEU A 92 30.22 16.78 -10.73
CA LEU A 92 30.55 17.70 -11.82
C LEU A 92 31.18 18.99 -11.26
N ILE A 93 30.59 19.58 -10.22
CA ILE A 93 31.11 20.78 -9.55
C ILE A 93 32.52 20.53 -9.00
N ASP A 94 32.74 19.41 -8.31
CA ASP A 94 34.05 19.05 -7.76
C ASP A 94 35.11 18.87 -8.87
N ARG A 95 34.71 18.46 -10.08
CA ARG A 95 35.61 18.37 -11.24
C ARG A 95 35.95 19.72 -11.86
N PHE A 96 35.04 20.68 -11.83
CA PHE A 96 35.29 22.04 -12.32
C PHE A 96 36.12 22.91 -11.36
N LYS A 97 36.16 22.53 -10.07
CA LYS A 97 36.94 23.23 -9.06
C LYS A 97 38.43 22.85 -9.04
N LYS A 98 38.82 21.88 -9.87
CA LYS A 98 40.18 21.34 -9.99
C LYS A 98 40.79 21.84 -11.29
#